data_AF-A0A6J4NID9-F1
#
_entry.id   AF-A0A6J4NID9-F1
#
_cell.length_a   1.000
_cell.length_b   1.000
_cell.length_c   1.000
_cell.angle_alpha   90.00
_cell.angle_beta   90.00
_cell.angle_gamma   90.00
#
_symmetry.space_group_name_H-M   'P 1'
#
loop_
_entity.id
_entity.type
_entity.pdbx_description
1 polymer ?
#
loop_
_entity_poly.entity_id
_entity_poly.type
_entity_poly.pdbx_seq_one_letter_code
_entity_poly.pdbx_strand_id
1 'polypeptide(L)'
;MFGDYAGRQTEPREFGERTLKAGRMLHMCHENGTEDPWNTVAMAVCAFEGLHTKDGWEFLLTNRRDIEDVAGLFERATSPEEFRDGLLELKERDLTRRMDG
;
A
#
# COMPACT_ATOMS: atom_id res chain seq x y z
N MET A 1 11.55 29.56 -0.12
CA MET A 1 11.12 29.30 -1.52
C MET A 1 9.96 28.34 -1.46
N PHE A 2 8.76 28.81 -1.75
CA PHE A 2 7.57 27.97 -1.89
C PHE A 2 7.64 27.37 -3.31
N GLY A 3 7.96 26.08 -3.40
CA GLY A 3 8.00 25.33 -4.65
C GLY A 3 6.67 24.61 -4.86
N ASP A 4 6.17 24.70 -6.08
CA ASP A 4 4.92 24.13 -6.58
C ASP A 4 4.57 22.73 -6.06
N TYR A 5 3.48 22.63 -5.30
CA TYR A 5 2.76 21.37 -5.05
C TYR A 5 1.48 21.26 -5.92
N ALA A 6 1.33 22.11 -6.92
CA ALA A 6 0.10 22.24 -7.72
C ALA A 6 0.03 21.31 -8.94
N GLY A 7 0.55 20.08 -8.84
CA GLY A 7 0.70 19.20 -10.02
C GLY A 7 0.56 17.68 -9.81
N ARG A 8 0.05 17.19 -8.69
CA ARG A 8 -0.14 15.73 -8.46
C ARG A 8 -1.59 15.30 -8.30
N GLN A 9 -2.49 15.91 -9.06
CA GLN A 9 -3.88 15.45 -9.11
C GLN A 9 -4.24 15.19 -10.57
N THR A 10 -4.21 13.90 -10.98
CA THR A 10 -5.03 13.29 -12.06
C THR A 10 -4.45 11.98 -12.64
N GLU A 11 -3.69 11.19 -11.88
CA GLU A 11 -3.35 9.81 -12.31
C GLU A 11 -4.11 8.77 -11.47
N PRO A 12 -4.69 7.71 -12.08
CA PRO A 12 -5.22 6.56 -11.36
C PRO A 12 -4.17 6.02 -10.38
N ARG A 13 -4.55 5.59 -9.17
CA ARG A 13 -3.60 5.05 -8.17
C ARG A 13 -2.69 4.01 -8.82
N GLU A 14 -1.39 4.27 -8.90
CA GLU A 14 -0.43 3.21 -9.20
C GLU A 14 0.10 2.68 -7.88
N PHE A 15 -0.21 1.42 -7.58
CA PHE A 15 0.43 0.74 -6.45
C PHE A 15 1.88 0.50 -6.81
N GLY A 16 2.76 1.37 -6.31
CA GLY A 16 4.20 1.18 -6.43
C GLY A 16 4.63 -0.15 -5.82
N GLU A 17 5.74 -0.71 -6.31
CA GLU A 17 6.28 -2.00 -5.87
C GLU A 17 6.42 -2.09 -4.35
N ARG A 18 6.81 -1.00 -3.69
CA ARG A 18 6.92 -0.93 -2.23
C ARG A 18 5.59 -1.14 -1.52
N THR A 19 4.50 -0.56 -2.02
CA THR A 19 3.15 -0.73 -1.46
C THR A 19 2.67 -2.16 -1.64
N LEU A 20 2.95 -2.77 -2.80
CA LEU A 20 2.64 -4.18 -3.05
C LEU A 20 3.38 -5.11 -2.08
N LYS A 21 4.70 -4.90 -1.89
CA LYS A 21 5.52 -5.66 -0.94
C LYS A 21 5.04 -5.46 0.51
N ALA A 22 4.73 -4.23 0.91
CA ALA A 22 4.23 -3.93 2.24
C ALA A 22 2.86 -4.59 2.50
N GLY A 23 1.94 -4.53 1.53
CA GLY A 23 0.64 -5.20 1.62
C GLY A 23 0.78 -6.71 1.71
N ARG A 24 1.67 -7.31 0.92
CA ARG A 24 1.98 -8.75 1.02
C ARG A 24 2.54 -9.12 2.39
N MET A 25 3.48 -8.32 2.91
CA MET A 25 4.06 -8.54 4.24
C MET A 25 3.01 -8.43 5.33
N LEU A 26 2.13 -7.42 5.26
CA LEU A 26 1.05 -7.24 6.21
C LEU A 26 0.09 -8.43 6.22
N HIS A 27 -0.29 -8.93 5.04
CA HIS A 27 -1.09 -10.15 4.91
C HIS A 27 -0.40 -11.36 5.58
N MET A 28 0.88 -11.60 5.28
CA MET A 28 1.63 -12.69 5.92
C MET A 28 1.72 -12.53 7.45
N CYS A 29 1.88 -11.30 7.96
CA CYS A 29 1.87 -11.04 9.40
C CYS A 29 0.53 -11.40 10.04
N HIS A 30 -0.59 -11.06 9.39
CA HIS A 30 -1.93 -11.43 9.87
C HIS A 30 -2.15 -12.95 9.85
N GLU A 31 -1.76 -13.62 8.77
CA GLU A 31 -1.87 -15.09 8.63
C GLU A 31 -1.11 -15.82 9.75
N ASN A 32 0.03 -15.28 10.17
CA ASN A 32 0.88 -15.86 11.22
C ASN A 32 0.55 -15.35 12.64
N GLY A 33 -0.49 -14.52 12.81
CA GLY A 33 -0.87 -13.98 14.12
C GLY A 33 0.24 -13.15 14.78
N THR A 34 1.00 -12.40 13.98
CA THR A 34 2.08 -11.54 14.48
C THR A 34 1.52 -10.49 15.45
N GLU A 35 2.13 -10.33 16.62
CA GLU A 35 1.66 -9.45 17.70
C GLU A 35 1.59 -7.97 17.27
N ASP A 36 2.60 -7.49 16.54
CA ASP A 36 2.62 -6.15 15.93
C ASP A 36 2.95 -6.24 14.43
N PRO A 37 1.92 -6.44 13.57
CA PRO A 37 2.09 -6.53 12.13
C PRO A 37 2.72 -5.27 11.53
N TRP A 38 2.34 -4.09 12.01
CA TRP A 38 2.79 -2.82 11.42
C TRP A 38 4.24 -2.52 11.73
N ASN A 39 4.69 -2.76 12.97
CA ASN A 39 6.11 -2.64 13.31
C ASN A 39 6.95 -3.67 12.53
N THR A 40 6.44 -4.88 12.36
CA THR A 40 7.14 -5.92 11.57
C THR A 40 7.28 -5.52 10.11
N VAL A 41 6.21 -5.00 9.50
CA VAL A 41 6.25 -4.46 8.13
C VAL A 41 7.21 -3.26 8.04
N ALA A 42 7.21 -2.36 9.02
CA ALA A 42 8.13 -1.21 9.06
C ALA A 42 9.59 -1.66 9.09
N MET A 43 9.92 -2.62 9.95
CA MET A 43 11.26 -3.18 10.05
C MET A 43 11.68 -3.86 8.74
N ALA A 44 10.80 -4.65 8.12
CA ALA A 44 11.07 -5.31 6.84
C ALA A 44 11.32 -4.29 5.72
N VAL A 45 10.45 -3.28 5.59
CA VAL A 45 10.60 -2.21 4.59
C VAL A 45 11.92 -1.47 4.80
N CYS A 46 12.26 -1.08 6.03
CA CYS A 46 13.52 -0.39 6.30
C CYS A 46 14.75 -1.25 5.96
N ALA A 47 14.74 -2.52 6.37
CA ALA A 47 15.86 -3.43 6.18
C ALA A 47 16.11 -3.76 4.70
N PHE A 48 15.06 -4.02 3.92
CA PHE A 48 15.19 -4.48 2.54
C PHE A 48 15.23 -3.36 1.50
N GLU A 49 14.70 -2.17 1.82
CA GLU A 49 14.74 -1.01 0.92
C GLU A 49 15.86 -0.01 1.29
N GLY A 50 16.62 -0.29 2.35
CA GLY A 50 17.73 0.57 2.81
C GLY A 50 17.26 1.94 3.33
N LEU A 51 16.06 2.00 3.93
CA LEU A 51 15.47 3.24 4.43
C LEU A 51 15.81 3.47 5.90
N HIS A 52 15.94 4.73 6.27
CA HIS A 52 15.96 5.10 7.69
C HIS A 52 14.60 4.81 8.32
N THR A 53 14.57 4.44 9.61
CA THR A 53 13.35 4.04 10.33
C THR A 53 12.24 5.09 10.22
N LYS A 54 12.60 6.37 10.31
CA LYS A 54 11.66 7.48 10.14
C LYS A 54 10.97 7.46 8.77
N ASP A 55 11.75 7.29 7.70
CA ASP A 55 11.24 7.35 6.32
C ASP A 55 10.38 6.11 6.01
N GLY A 56 10.75 4.95 6.56
CA GLY A 56 9.93 3.74 6.48
C GLY A 56 8.57 3.92 7.15
N TRP A 57 8.53 4.47 8.36
CA TRP A 57 7.27 4.77 9.05
C TRP A 57 6.45 5.84 8.33
N GLU A 58 7.08 6.92 7.86
CA GLU A 58 6.40 7.97 7.08
C GLU A 58 5.75 7.40 5.82
N PHE A 59 6.46 6.53 5.10
CA PHE A 59 5.91 5.81 3.96
C PHE A 59 4.68 4.97 4.34
N LEU A 60 4.78 4.13 5.38
CA LEU A 60 3.69 3.24 5.77
C LEU A 60 2.46 4.01 6.24
N LEU A 61 2.65 5.08 7.02
CA LEU A 61 1.53 5.89 7.51
C LEU A 61 0.86 6.65 6.36
N THR A 62 1.64 7.19 5.43
CA THR A 62 1.12 7.90 4.25
C THR A 62 0.32 6.97 3.34
N ASN A 63 0.74 5.70 3.22
CA ASN A 63 0.14 4.71 2.31
C ASN A 63 -0.71 3.67 3.06
N ARG A 64 -1.07 3.91 4.31
CA ARG A 64 -1.67 2.89 5.20
C ARG A 64 -2.88 2.20 4.58
N ARG A 65 -3.80 3.00 4.06
CA ARG A 65 -5.02 2.50 3.43
C ARG A 65 -4.73 1.64 2.20
N ASP A 66 -3.81 2.08 1.36
CA ASP A 66 -3.43 1.35 0.15
C ASP A 66 -2.79 0.00 0.49
N ILE A 67 -1.96 -0.01 1.54
CA ILE A 67 -1.35 -1.23 2.07
C ILE A 67 -2.40 -2.18 2.62
N GLU A 68 -3.38 -1.68 3.38
CA GLU A 68 -4.51 -2.47 3.91
C GLU A 68 -5.39 -3.03 2.78
N ASP A 69 -5.74 -2.21 1.78
CA ASP A 69 -6.55 -2.63 0.64
C ASP A 69 -5.84 -3.73 -0.18
N VAL A 70 -4.51 -3.61 -0.37
CA VAL A 70 -3.68 -4.63 -1.03
C VAL A 70 -3.51 -5.88 -0.16
N ALA A 71 -3.34 -5.75 1.15
CA ALA A 71 -3.27 -6.90 2.06
C ALA A 71 -4.57 -7.72 2.02
N GLY A 72 -5.72 -7.04 2.00
CA GLY A 72 -7.02 -7.69 1.83
C GLY A 72 -7.22 -8.30 0.43
N LEU A 73 -6.47 -7.86 -0.60
CA LEU A 73 -6.47 -8.54 -1.90
C LEU A 73 -5.75 -9.88 -1.82
N PHE A 74 -4.60 -9.92 -1.15
CA PHE A 74 -3.86 -11.17 -0.95
C PHE A 74 -4.68 -12.20 -0.17
N GLU A 75 -5.51 -11.76 0.77
CA GLU A 75 -6.39 -12.66 1.53
C GLU A 75 -7.52 -13.28 0.68
N ARG A 76 -8.08 -12.53 -0.28
CA ARG A 76 -9.27 -12.97 -1.05
C ARG A 76 -8.96 -13.57 -2.42
N ALA A 77 -7.86 -13.17 -3.05
CA ALA A 77 -7.52 -13.61 -4.40
C ALA A 77 -7.00 -15.05 -4.36
N THR A 78 -7.58 -15.91 -5.17
CA THR A 78 -7.18 -17.33 -5.28
C THR A 78 -6.30 -17.60 -6.50
N SER A 79 -6.14 -16.59 -7.37
CA SER A 79 -5.30 -16.63 -8.56
C SER A 79 -4.59 -15.29 -8.83
N PRO A 80 -3.47 -15.30 -9.58
CA PRO A 80 -2.82 -14.07 -10.03
C PRO A 80 -3.74 -13.15 -10.86
N GLU A 81 -4.64 -13.72 -11.65
CA GLU A 81 -5.61 -12.99 -12.44
C GLU A 81 -6.61 -12.24 -11.56
N GLU A 82 -7.20 -12.91 -10.57
CA GLU A 82 -8.11 -12.29 -9.60
C GLU A 82 -7.42 -11.17 -8.80
N PHE A 83 -6.16 -11.39 -8.43
CA PHE A 83 -5.39 -10.36 -7.73
C PHE A 83 -5.20 -9.11 -8.59
N ARG A 84 -4.81 -9.29 -9.87
CA ARG A 84 -4.62 -8.18 -10.82
C ARG A 84 -5.93 -7.44 -11.06
N ASP A 85 -7.02 -8.15 -11.28
CA ASP A 85 -8.32 -7.54 -11.57
C ASP A 85 -8.83 -6.77 -10.34
N GLY A 86 -8.62 -7.33 -9.14
CA GLY A 86 -8.91 -6.63 -7.89
C GLY A 86 -8.06 -5.39 -7.65
N LEU A 87 -6.80 -5.33 -8.12
CA LEU A 87 -6.01 -4.09 -8.11
C LEU A 87 -6.64 -3.02 -9.00
N LEU A 88 -7.16 -3.39 -10.17
CA LEU A 88 -7.82 -2.45 -11.09
C LEU A 88 -9.09 -1.87 -10.45
N GLU A 89 -9.91 -2.71 -9.81
CA GLU A 89 -11.11 -2.27 -9.09
C GLU A 89 -10.79 -1.26 -7.97
N LEU A 90 -9.69 -1.46 -7.24
CA LEU A 90 -9.25 -0.51 -6.21
C LEU A 90 -8.89 0.85 -6.82
N LYS A 91 -8.26 0.86 -8.00
CA LYS A 91 -7.96 2.10 -8.72
C LYS A 91 -9.23 2.82 -9.18
N GLU A 92 -10.19 2.07 -9.73
CA GLU A 92 -11.46 2.62 -10.19
C GLU A 92 -12.27 3.21 -9.02
N ARG A 93 -12.35 2.50 -7.89
CA ARG A 93 -13.02 3.00 -6.68
C ARG A 93 -12.42 4.28 -6.12
N ASP A 94 -11.11 4.46 -6.25
CA ASP A 94 -10.47 5.72 -5.87
C ASP A 94 -10.88 6.87 -6.79
N LEU A 95 -10.86 6.64 -8.10
CA LEU A 95 -11.26 7.64 -9.08
C LEU A 95 -12.70 8.11 -8.83
N THR A 96 -13.63 7.18 -8.61
CA THR A 96 -15.03 7.51 -8.29
C THR A 96 -15.14 8.33 -7.01
N ARG A 97 -14.45 7.95 -5.93
CA ARG A 97 -14.46 8.73 -4.67
C ARG A 97 -13.94 10.15 -4.82
N ARG A 98 -13.02 10.39 -5.75
CA ARG A 98 -12.47 11.73 -6.02
C ARG A 98 -13.41 12.58 -6.88
N MET A 99 -14.27 11.95 -7.69
CA MET A 99 -15.27 12.64 -8.50
C MET A 99 -16.52 13.04 -7.71
N ASP A 100 -16.86 12.25 -6.68
CA ASP A 100 -18.00 12.50 -5.79
C ASP A 100 -17.67 13.41 -4.58
N GLY A 101 -16.42 13.88 -4.48
CA GLY A 101 -15.88 14.63 -3.34
C GLY A 101 -15.67 16.12 -3.59
#